data_AF-A0A0J1GX41-F1
#
_entry.id   AF-A0A0J1GX41-F1
#
_cell.length_a   1.000
_cell.length_b   1.000
_cell.length_c   1.000
_cell.angle_alpha   90.00
_cell.angle_beta   90.00
_cell.angle_gamma   90.00
#
_symmetry.space_group_name_H-M   'P 1'
#
loop_
_entity.id
_entity.type
_entity.pdbx_description
1 polymer ?
#
loop_
_entity_poly.entity_id
_entity_poly.type
_entity_poly.pdbx_seq_one_letter_code
_entity_poly.pdbx_strand_id
1 'polypeptide(L)'
;MTSIKQGKIYDYVIIGGGIIGISTAWQLQQHFPNASIIVVEKEKQLAAHQTGHNSGVIHAGVYYAPGSLKAKFCKEGEKATKAFCQAHQIPVELCGKLLVATTDKELERMHALYERCTENGIDTKRLDQAQLREQEPNITGLGALFVKATGIVNYQRVTNKMAELFVELGGQVSRRTEVTAIEESDDIVTIRCTSDGQTFSLQSQFIICCGGLMADRLANMQGLATNFKIIPYRGEYYRLAPKHNHIVNHLIYPIPDPDLPFLGVHLTKMIDGYVTVGPNAVQGWKREGYGRLNFNLRDTLEMISFSGFWKVCAEHFKTGLVETKNAWWKPGYLSLVNKYCPQLTTADLLPYPAGIRAQAVMQDGTLVHDFLFAETPRSLHVCNAPSPAATSAIPIGEYICNKVIDAQQDINN
;
A
#
# COMPACT_ATOMS: atom_id res chain seq x y z
N MET A 1 25.29 6.26 -10.22
CA MET A 1 25.51 6.34 -8.76
C MET A 1 25.71 7.81 -8.44
N THR A 2 24.80 8.44 -7.72
CA THR A 2 25.05 9.78 -7.19
C THR A 2 26.06 9.60 -6.06
N SER A 3 27.25 10.20 -6.18
CA SER A 3 28.25 10.16 -5.11
C SER A 3 27.72 10.96 -3.92
N ILE A 4 27.46 10.28 -2.80
CA ILE A 4 27.11 10.94 -1.55
C ILE A 4 28.28 11.82 -1.13
N LYS A 5 28.06 13.13 -1.06
CA LYS A 5 29.06 14.08 -0.57
C LYS A 5 29.18 13.97 0.95
N GLN A 6 30.29 13.41 1.43
CA GLN A 6 30.61 13.41 2.87
C GLN A 6 30.74 14.85 3.38
N GLY A 7 30.24 15.12 4.59
CA GLY A 7 30.30 16.44 5.23
C GLY A 7 29.28 17.47 4.76
N LYS A 8 28.38 17.11 3.83
CA LYS A 8 27.22 17.96 3.47
C LYS A 8 26.08 17.74 4.44
N ILE A 9 25.54 18.83 4.98
CA ILE A 9 24.24 18.84 5.67
C ILE A 9 23.16 19.04 4.60
N TYR A 10 22.23 18.10 4.51
CA TYR A 10 21.05 18.22 3.65
C TYR A 10 19.96 19.00 4.37
N ASP A 11 19.12 19.70 3.62
CA ASP A 11 17.92 20.30 4.21
C ASP A 11 16.93 19.20 4.59
N TYR A 12 16.77 18.19 3.70
CA TYR A 12 15.88 17.06 3.93
C TYR A 12 16.50 15.73 3.48
N VAL A 13 16.37 14.71 4.33
CA VAL A 13 16.64 13.31 3.99
C VAL A 13 15.34 12.52 4.09
N ILE A 14 14.92 11.91 2.98
CA ILE A 14 13.75 11.01 2.93
C ILE A 14 14.25 9.57 2.99
N ILE A 15 13.76 8.80 3.96
CA ILE A 15 14.12 7.39 4.16
C ILE A 15 13.01 6.50 3.56
N GLY A 16 13.34 5.79 2.48
CA GLY A 16 12.45 4.86 1.78
C GLY A 16 12.08 5.33 0.36
N GLY A 17 12.47 4.53 -0.63
CA GLY A 17 12.21 4.74 -2.06
C GLY A 17 10.93 4.05 -2.56
N GLY A 18 9.94 3.88 -1.69
CA GLY A 18 8.57 3.52 -2.06
C GLY A 18 7.78 4.71 -2.62
N ILE A 19 6.57 4.46 -3.12
CA ILE A 19 5.76 5.50 -3.77
C ILE A 19 5.47 6.71 -2.88
N ILE A 20 5.29 6.50 -1.56
CA ILE A 20 5.06 7.60 -0.60
C ILE A 20 6.31 8.46 -0.46
N GLY A 21 7.48 7.86 -0.19
CA GLY A 21 8.73 8.60 -0.04
C GLY A 21 9.12 9.37 -1.31
N ILE A 22 8.96 8.77 -2.49
CA ILE A 22 9.24 9.44 -3.76
C ILE A 22 8.22 10.55 -4.07
N SER A 23 6.93 10.32 -3.82
CA SER A 23 5.89 11.34 -3.98
C SER A 23 6.13 12.55 -3.07
N THR A 24 6.52 12.32 -1.82
CA THR A 24 6.93 13.37 -0.89
C THR A 24 8.16 14.11 -1.40
N ALA A 25 9.24 13.41 -1.77
CA ALA A 25 10.47 14.06 -2.20
C ALA A 25 10.27 14.93 -3.46
N TRP A 26 9.50 14.43 -4.43
CA TRP A 26 9.16 15.16 -5.65
C TRP A 26 8.41 16.46 -5.37
N GLN A 27 7.36 16.41 -4.53
CA GLN A 27 6.58 17.60 -4.19
C GLN A 27 7.36 18.55 -3.27
N LEU A 28 8.15 18.03 -2.33
CA LEU A 28 8.97 18.85 -1.44
C LEU A 28 10.03 19.66 -2.22
N GLN A 29 10.63 19.07 -3.26
CA GLN A 29 11.55 19.79 -4.15
C GLN A 29 10.84 20.88 -4.97
N GLN A 30 9.56 20.72 -5.31
CA GLN A 30 8.77 21.76 -5.97
C GLN A 30 8.48 22.94 -5.05
N HIS A 31 8.14 22.66 -3.79
CA HIS A 31 7.92 23.68 -2.76
C HIS A 31 9.20 24.42 -2.39
N PHE A 32 10.34 23.72 -2.38
CA PHE A 32 11.65 24.28 -2.06
C PHE A 32 12.69 24.03 -3.16
N PRO A 33 12.66 24.78 -4.28
CA PRO A 33 13.54 24.52 -5.43
C PRO A 33 15.04 24.55 -5.13
N ASN A 34 15.45 25.31 -4.10
CA ASN A 34 16.85 25.44 -3.69
C ASN A 34 17.25 24.48 -2.57
N ALA A 35 16.30 23.74 -1.99
CA ALA A 35 16.60 22.81 -0.92
C ALA A 35 17.41 21.62 -1.45
N SER A 36 18.36 21.18 -0.65
CA SER A 36 19.13 19.98 -0.87
C SER A 36 18.41 18.76 -0.30
N ILE A 37 17.79 17.99 -1.19
CA ILE A 37 16.97 16.83 -0.84
C ILE A 37 17.62 15.54 -1.33
N ILE A 38 17.72 14.54 -0.45
CA ILE A 38 18.15 13.19 -0.82
C ILE A 38 17.17 12.13 -0.32
N VAL A 39 16.81 11.20 -1.22
CA VAL A 39 16.10 9.97 -0.88
C VAL A 39 17.12 8.85 -0.69
N VAL A 40 17.05 8.13 0.43
CA VAL A 40 17.85 6.91 0.67
C VAL A 40 16.96 5.67 0.61
N GLU A 41 17.37 4.68 -0.20
CA GLU A 41 16.68 3.42 -0.42
C GLU A 41 17.68 2.27 -0.22
N LYS A 42 17.34 1.31 0.64
CA LYS A 42 18.19 0.16 0.93
C LYS A 42 18.27 -0.83 -0.24
N GLU A 43 17.23 -0.88 -1.06
CA GLU A 43 17.11 -1.77 -2.19
C GLU A 43 17.91 -1.27 -3.41
N LYS A 44 18.18 -2.20 -4.34
CA LYS A 44 18.89 -1.89 -5.59
C LYS A 44 18.05 -1.05 -6.57
N GLN A 45 16.74 -1.04 -6.37
CA GLN A 45 15.74 -0.36 -7.20
C GLN A 45 14.66 0.25 -6.31
N LEU A 46 14.02 1.31 -6.80
CA LEU A 46 12.86 1.91 -6.14
C LEU A 46 11.64 0.98 -6.26
N ALA A 47 10.64 1.18 -5.39
CA ALA A 47 9.38 0.44 -5.42
C ALA A 47 9.54 -1.10 -5.37
N ALA A 48 10.54 -1.60 -4.65
CA ALA A 48 10.84 -3.03 -4.56
C ALA A 48 9.96 -3.81 -3.56
N HIS A 49 9.22 -3.12 -2.68
CA HIS A 49 8.38 -3.74 -1.65
C HIS A 49 6.88 -3.52 -1.93
N GLN A 50 6.09 -3.00 -0.98
CA GLN A 50 4.62 -2.89 -1.14
C GLN A 50 4.19 -2.18 -2.44
N THR A 51 4.96 -1.19 -2.91
CA THR A 51 4.69 -0.48 -4.18
C THR A 51 4.87 -1.35 -5.43
N GLY A 52 5.78 -2.32 -5.41
CA GLY A 52 5.96 -3.28 -6.51
C GLY A 52 5.09 -4.53 -6.37
N HIS A 53 4.58 -4.79 -5.18
CA HIS A 53 3.83 -5.99 -4.83
C HIS A 53 2.38 -5.65 -4.44
N ASN A 54 1.62 -5.11 -5.39
CA ASN A 54 0.20 -4.79 -5.24
C ASN A 54 -0.58 -5.10 -6.52
N SER A 55 -1.89 -4.92 -6.46
CA SER A 55 -2.84 -5.22 -7.52
C SER A 55 -2.89 -4.18 -8.65
N GLY A 56 -2.11 -3.10 -8.59
CA GLY A 56 -2.11 -2.04 -9.61
C GLY A 56 -3.38 -1.20 -9.65
N VAL A 57 -4.33 -1.39 -8.73
CA VAL A 57 -5.64 -0.75 -8.79
C VAL A 57 -5.56 0.73 -8.41
N ILE A 58 -6.18 1.58 -9.22
CA ILE A 58 -6.54 2.97 -8.89
C ILE A 58 -7.92 2.92 -8.24
N HIS A 59 -7.95 2.97 -6.91
CA HIS A 59 -9.17 2.80 -6.12
C HIS A 59 -10.08 4.03 -6.16
N ALA A 60 -11.39 3.81 -6.24
CA ALA A 60 -12.39 4.88 -6.23
C ALA A 60 -12.91 5.29 -4.83
N GLY A 61 -12.51 4.60 -3.76
CA GLY A 61 -12.88 5.01 -2.39
C GLY A 61 -14.04 4.25 -1.72
N VAL A 62 -14.57 3.21 -2.36
CA VAL A 62 -15.84 2.53 -2.00
C VAL A 62 -15.94 2.10 -0.52
N TYR A 63 -14.85 1.62 0.08
CA TYR A 63 -14.90 0.98 1.40
C TYR A 63 -14.66 1.93 2.58
N TYR A 64 -14.14 3.13 2.33
CA TYR A 64 -13.58 3.95 3.40
C TYR A 64 -14.65 4.73 4.15
N ALA A 65 -14.47 4.84 5.46
CA ALA A 65 -15.38 5.58 6.33
C ALA A 65 -15.48 7.05 5.85
N PRO A 66 -16.69 7.59 5.66
CA PRO A 66 -16.89 9.00 5.34
C PRO A 66 -16.14 9.92 6.31
N GLY A 67 -15.55 10.99 5.78
CA GLY A 67 -14.77 11.95 6.57
C GLY A 67 -13.35 11.50 6.96
N SER A 68 -12.98 10.22 6.79
CA SER A 68 -11.61 9.75 7.06
C SER A 68 -10.59 10.32 6.07
N LEU A 69 -9.31 10.39 6.48
CA LEU A 69 -8.23 10.80 5.57
C LEU A 69 -8.11 9.83 4.40
N LYS A 70 -8.32 8.53 4.63
CA LYS A 70 -8.43 7.54 3.55
C LYS A 70 -9.50 7.85 2.52
N ALA A 71 -10.72 8.20 2.93
CA ALA A 71 -11.78 8.53 1.98
C ALA A 71 -11.41 9.76 1.16
N LYS A 72 -10.93 10.82 1.83
CA LYS A 72 -10.47 12.06 1.18
C LYS A 72 -9.33 11.82 0.20
N PHE A 73 -8.21 11.25 0.66
CA PHE A 73 -7.03 11.03 -0.16
C PHE A 73 -7.23 9.97 -1.22
N CYS A 74 -8.17 9.02 -1.06
CA CYS A 74 -8.48 8.09 -2.15
C CYS A 74 -9.16 8.81 -3.31
N LYS A 75 -10.12 9.70 -3.01
CA LYS A 75 -10.85 10.47 -4.03
C LYS A 75 -9.92 11.46 -4.75
N GLU A 76 -9.13 12.21 -3.98
CA GLU A 76 -8.12 13.13 -4.54
C GLU A 76 -7.04 12.35 -5.31
N GLY A 77 -6.59 11.23 -4.77
CA GLY A 77 -5.55 10.38 -5.33
C GLY A 77 -5.95 9.68 -6.62
N GLU A 78 -7.21 9.25 -6.74
CA GLU A 78 -7.75 8.67 -7.97
C GLU A 78 -7.62 9.66 -9.13
N LYS A 79 -8.08 10.89 -8.93
CA LYS A 79 -7.97 11.97 -9.92
C LYS A 79 -6.52 12.34 -10.20
N ALA A 80 -5.72 12.55 -9.16
CA ALA A 80 -4.33 12.98 -9.28
C ALA A 80 -3.46 11.92 -9.97
N THR A 81 -3.61 10.64 -9.61
CA THR A 81 -2.86 9.54 -10.22
C THR A 81 -3.18 9.40 -11.71
N LYS A 82 -4.47 9.50 -12.09
CA LYS A 82 -4.86 9.46 -13.51
C LYS A 82 -4.30 10.64 -14.29
N ALA A 83 -4.39 11.85 -13.74
CA ALA A 83 -3.83 13.06 -14.36
C ALA A 83 -2.32 12.95 -14.54
N PHE A 84 -1.60 12.47 -13.51
CA PHE A 84 -0.16 12.23 -13.58
C PHE A 84 0.18 11.22 -14.67
N CYS A 85 -0.54 10.09 -14.73
CA CYS A 85 -0.29 9.08 -15.74
C CYS A 85 -0.57 9.59 -17.16
N GLN A 86 -1.63 10.37 -17.34
CA GLN A 86 -1.95 11.00 -18.62
C GLN A 86 -0.86 11.99 -19.05
N ALA A 87 -0.43 12.87 -18.15
CA ALA A 87 0.60 13.88 -18.41
C ALA A 87 1.95 13.26 -18.80
N HIS A 88 2.27 12.08 -18.24
CA HIS A 88 3.55 11.40 -18.48
C HIS A 88 3.43 10.13 -19.34
N GLN A 89 2.31 9.94 -20.03
CA GLN A 89 2.07 8.83 -20.95
C GLN A 89 2.30 7.44 -20.32
N ILE A 90 1.98 7.29 -19.02
CA ILE A 90 2.00 6.01 -18.34
C ILE A 90 0.71 5.26 -18.67
N PRO A 91 0.77 4.01 -19.15
CA PRO A 91 -0.43 3.24 -19.49
C PRO A 91 -1.38 3.08 -18.30
N VAL A 92 -2.64 3.44 -18.53
CA VAL A 92 -3.76 3.27 -17.60
C VAL A 92 -4.92 2.66 -18.35
N GLU A 93 -5.59 1.69 -17.73
CA GLU A 93 -6.86 1.14 -18.23
C GLU A 93 -7.98 1.46 -17.24
N LEU A 94 -8.97 2.23 -17.69
CA LEU A 94 -10.17 2.56 -16.91
C LEU A 94 -11.22 1.46 -17.06
N CYS A 95 -10.88 0.26 -16.60
CA CYS A 95 -11.70 -0.93 -16.72
C CYS A 95 -12.89 -0.98 -15.75
N GLY A 96 -13.01 -0.04 -14.82
CA GLY A 96 -14.07 -0.07 -13.81
C GLY A 96 -13.97 -1.26 -12.85
N LYS A 97 -14.92 -1.35 -11.92
CA LYS A 97 -14.99 -2.43 -10.93
C LYS A 97 -16.42 -2.83 -10.64
N LEU A 98 -16.66 -4.13 -10.52
CA LEU A 98 -17.91 -4.72 -10.07
C LEU A 98 -17.70 -5.37 -8.70
N LEU A 99 -18.51 -4.93 -7.73
CA LEU A 99 -18.62 -5.56 -6.41
C LEU A 99 -19.81 -6.52 -6.48
N VAL A 100 -19.57 -7.82 -6.50
CA VAL A 100 -20.57 -8.84 -6.82
C VAL A 100 -21.10 -9.48 -5.53
N ALA A 101 -22.42 -9.49 -5.38
CA ALA A 101 -23.11 -10.23 -4.33
C ALA A 101 -23.47 -11.63 -4.83
N THR A 102 -23.11 -12.66 -4.06
CA THR A 102 -23.38 -14.08 -4.37
C THR A 102 -24.36 -14.73 -3.40
N THR A 103 -24.77 -14.01 -2.35
CA THR A 103 -25.74 -14.46 -1.33
C THR A 103 -26.66 -13.31 -0.93
N ASP A 104 -27.83 -13.60 -0.36
CA ASP A 104 -28.77 -12.57 0.10
C ASP A 104 -28.15 -11.65 1.16
N LYS A 105 -27.31 -12.20 2.04
CA LYS A 105 -26.56 -11.42 3.04
C LYS A 105 -25.57 -10.44 2.38
N GLU A 106 -24.91 -10.86 1.31
CA GLU A 106 -24.04 -9.96 0.54
C GLU A 106 -24.86 -8.90 -0.22
N LEU A 107 -26.06 -9.24 -0.68
CA LEU A 107 -26.97 -8.28 -1.33
C LEU A 107 -27.42 -7.19 -0.34
N GLU A 108 -27.77 -7.57 0.89
CA GLU A 108 -28.07 -6.62 1.98
C GLU A 108 -26.88 -5.69 2.27
N ARG A 109 -25.68 -6.27 2.45
CA ARG A 109 -24.44 -5.51 2.67
C ARG A 109 -24.11 -4.57 1.49
N MET A 110 -24.42 -4.97 0.26
CA MET A 110 -24.23 -4.14 -0.93
C MET A 110 -25.09 -2.86 -0.89
N HIS A 111 -26.28 -2.90 -0.26
CA HIS A 111 -27.10 -1.70 -0.09
C HIS A 111 -26.43 -0.66 0.80
N ALA A 112 -25.91 -1.08 1.96
CA ALA A 112 -25.15 -0.18 2.85
C ALA A 112 -23.89 0.37 2.17
N LEU A 113 -23.23 -0.43 1.32
CA LEU A 113 -22.06 0.01 0.56
C LEU A 113 -22.42 1.06 -0.50
N TYR A 114 -23.58 0.94 -1.15
CA TYR A 114 -24.08 1.95 -2.08
C TYR A 114 -24.35 3.30 -1.40
N GLU A 115 -24.96 3.27 -0.22
CA GLU A 115 -25.22 4.49 0.58
C GLU A 115 -23.90 5.18 0.93
N ARG A 116 -22.91 4.42 1.42
CA ARG A 116 -21.57 4.94 1.69
C ARG A 116 -20.90 5.54 0.44
N CYS A 117 -21.05 4.90 -0.72
CA CYS A 117 -20.56 5.46 -1.98
C CYS A 117 -21.20 6.82 -2.28
N THR A 118 -22.51 6.94 -2.04
CA THR A 118 -23.25 8.19 -2.22
C THR A 118 -22.74 9.29 -1.29
N GLU A 119 -22.54 8.98 0.00
CA GLU A 119 -21.98 9.91 0.99
C GLU A 119 -20.57 10.38 0.63
N ASN A 120 -19.72 9.47 0.12
CA ASN A 120 -18.37 9.81 -0.35
C ASN A 120 -18.38 10.50 -1.74
N GLY A 121 -19.54 10.68 -2.36
CA GLY A 121 -19.72 11.25 -3.69
C GLY A 121 -18.99 10.44 -4.77
N ILE A 122 -19.13 9.12 -4.72
CA ILE A 122 -18.60 8.15 -5.69
C ILE A 122 -19.75 7.73 -6.61
N ASP A 123 -19.59 7.98 -7.91
CA ASP A 123 -20.56 7.55 -8.92
C ASP A 123 -20.59 6.01 -9.02
N THR A 124 -21.75 5.44 -8.70
CA THR A 124 -21.96 4.00 -8.71
C THR A 124 -23.34 3.62 -9.24
N LYS A 125 -23.40 2.50 -9.96
CA LYS A 125 -24.63 1.95 -10.54
C LYS A 125 -24.92 0.57 -9.95
N ARG A 126 -26.11 0.38 -9.40
CA ARG A 126 -26.59 -0.96 -9.03
C ARG A 126 -26.99 -1.72 -10.29
N LEU A 127 -26.56 -2.97 -10.36
CA LEU A 127 -26.90 -3.90 -11.42
C LEU A 127 -27.67 -5.07 -10.81
N ASP A 128 -28.78 -5.44 -11.44
CA ASP A 128 -29.42 -6.72 -11.17
C ASP A 128 -28.61 -7.89 -11.77
N GLN A 129 -29.07 -9.12 -11.52
CA GLN A 129 -28.43 -10.33 -12.04
C GLN A 129 -28.35 -10.37 -13.57
N ALA A 130 -29.38 -9.90 -14.28
CA ALA A 130 -29.40 -9.93 -15.74
C ALA A 130 -28.38 -8.95 -16.32
N GLN A 131 -28.32 -7.74 -15.77
CA GLN A 131 -27.36 -6.70 -16.13
C GLN A 131 -25.92 -7.10 -15.78
N LEU A 132 -25.70 -7.77 -14.64
CA LEU A 132 -24.39 -8.33 -14.30
C LEU A 132 -23.94 -9.34 -15.35
N ARG A 133 -24.82 -10.29 -15.72
CA ARG A 133 -24.51 -11.32 -16.73
C ARG A 133 -24.26 -10.73 -18.11
N GLU A 134 -24.97 -9.67 -18.48
CA GLU A 134 -24.74 -8.94 -19.73
C GLU A 134 -23.34 -8.31 -19.77
N GLN A 135 -22.89 -7.68 -18.68
CA GLN A 135 -21.58 -7.04 -18.61
C GLN A 135 -20.42 -8.02 -18.42
N GLU A 136 -20.64 -9.10 -17.67
CA GLU A 136 -19.65 -10.11 -17.33
C GLU A 136 -20.25 -11.53 -17.49
N PRO A 137 -20.27 -12.07 -18.72
CA PRO A 137 -20.89 -13.37 -19.00
C PRO A 137 -20.28 -14.57 -18.24
N ASN A 138 -19.03 -14.42 -17.78
CA ASN A 138 -18.28 -15.43 -17.04
C ASN A 138 -18.47 -15.31 -15.52
N ILE A 139 -19.27 -14.35 -15.06
CA ILE A 139 -19.48 -14.04 -13.65
C ILE A 139 -20.92 -14.35 -13.24
N THR A 140 -21.05 -15.03 -12.10
CA THR A 140 -22.31 -15.38 -11.46
C THR A 140 -22.50 -14.57 -10.18
N GLY A 141 -23.71 -14.06 -9.97
CA GLY A 141 -24.09 -13.35 -8.75
C GLY A 141 -25.57 -12.99 -8.77
N LEU A 142 -26.09 -12.54 -7.62
CA LEU A 142 -27.46 -12.03 -7.45
C LEU A 142 -27.60 -10.57 -7.93
N GLY A 143 -26.47 -9.87 -8.04
CA GLY A 143 -26.39 -8.48 -8.48
C GLY A 143 -25.00 -7.92 -8.22
N ALA A 144 -24.76 -6.67 -8.63
CA ALA A 144 -23.49 -6.01 -8.42
C ALA A 144 -23.60 -4.50 -8.23
N LEU A 145 -22.57 -3.93 -7.61
CA LEU A 145 -22.32 -2.48 -7.60
C LEU A 145 -21.19 -2.15 -8.58
N PHE A 146 -21.53 -1.43 -9.64
CA PHE A 146 -20.58 -0.97 -10.66
C PHE A 146 -19.99 0.39 -10.30
N VAL A 147 -18.66 0.48 -10.36
CA VAL A 147 -17.87 1.66 -10.02
C VAL A 147 -16.96 2.03 -11.21
N LYS A 148 -17.44 2.96 -12.04
CA LYS A 148 -16.77 3.35 -13.31
C LYS A 148 -15.40 4.00 -13.10
N ALA A 149 -15.22 4.72 -11.99
CA ALA A 149 -13.99 5.46 -11.73
C ALA A 149 -12.77 4.55 -11.44
N THR A 150 -12.95 3.25 -11.18
CA THR A 150 -11.81 2.37 -10.90
C THR A 150 -10.99 2.11 -12.17
N GLY A 151 -9.67 2.01 -12.03
CA GLY A 151 -8.77 1.64 -13.12
C GLY A 151 -7.56 0.86 -12.64
N ILE A 152 -6.63 0.57 -13.54
CA ILE A 152 -5.37 -0.14 -13.26
C ILE A 152 -4.17 0.55 -13.89
N VAL A 153 -3.03 0.46 -13.20
CA VAL A 153 -1.75 1.06 -13.58
C VAL A 153 -0.59 0.26 -13.01
N ASN A 154 0.61 0.46 -13.56
CA ASN A 154 1.85 -0.02 -12.94
C ASN A 154 2.41 1.05 -11.98
N TYR A 155 2.24 0.87 -10.66
CA TYR A 155 2.75 1.81 -9.66
C TYR A 155 4.28 1.87 -9.55
N GLN A 156 5.02 0.86 -10.03
CA GLN A 156 6.47 0.98 -10.17
C GLN A 156 6.82 2.00 -11.25
N ARG A 157 6.10 2.03 -12.38
CA ARG A 157 6.29 3.05 -13.42
C ARG A 157 5.94 4.45 -12.91
N VAL A 158 4.82 4.58 -12.18
CA VAL A 158 4.43 5.85 -11.54
C VAL A 158 5.52 6.34 -10.58
N THR A 159 6.02 5.46 -9.72
CA THR A 159 7.08 5.79 -8.75
C THR A 159 8.38 6.18 -9.44
N ASN A 160 8.85 5.40 -10.42
CA ASN A 160 10.08 5.73 -11.13
C ASN A 160 9.94 7.04 -11.92
N LYS A 161 8.77 7.32 -12.50
CA LYS A 161 8.56 8.60 -13.19
C LYS A 161 8.59 9.79 -12.22
N MET A 162 7.97 9.69 -11.04
CA MET A 162 8.09 10.73 -10.01
C MET A 162 9.55 10.90 -9.55
N ALA A 163 10.32 9.81 -9.45
CA ALA A 163 11.73 9.88 -9.09
C ALA A 163 12.59 10.56 -10.17
N GLU A 164 12.30 10.30 -11.46
CA GLU A 164 12.94 11.02 -12.57
C GLU A 164 12.69 12.52 -12.47
N LEU A 165 11.42 12.93 -12.30
CA LEU A 165 11.04 14.34 -12.17
C LEU A 165 11.67 15.00 -10.93
N PHE A 166 11.75 14.28 -9.82
CA PHE A 166 12.45 14.74 -8.61
C PHE A 166 13.93 15.02 -8.87
N VAL A 167 14.60 14.12 -9.60
CA VAL A 167 16.02 14.29 -9.96
C VAL A 167 16.22 15.42 -10.97
N GLU A 168 15.31 15.58 -11.94
CA GLU A 168 15.32 16.71 -12.89
C GLU A 168 15.22 18.06 -12.17
N LEU A 169 14.52 18.11 -11.03
CA LEU A 169 14.42 19.30 -10.16
C LEU A 169 15.64 19.51 -9.24
N GLY A 170 16.69 18.69 -9.34
CA GLY A 170 17.92 18.81 -8.55
C GLY A 170 17.99 17.89 -7.32
N GLY A 171 16.95 17.08 -7.09
CA GLY A 171 16.91 16.07 -6.04
C GLY A 171 17.90 14.92 -6.26
N GLN A 172 18.26 14.21 -5.19
CA GLN A 172 19.19 13.08 -5.24
C GLN A 172 18.54 11.79 -4.75
N VAL A 173 18.86 10.67 -5.39
CA VAL A 173 18.42 9.34 -4.95
C VAL A 173 19.64 8.45 -4.74
N SER A 174 19.85 7.99 -3.51
CA SER A 174 20.85 6.98 -3.17
C SER A 174 20.21 5.63 -2.92
N ARG A 175 20.51 4.67 -3.78
CA ARG A 175 20.07 3.28 -3.69
C ARG A 175 21.11 2.44 -2.95
N ARG A 176 20.76 1.21 -2.57
CA ARG A 176 21.64 0.31 -1.77
C ARG A 176 22.11 0.94 -0.46
N THR A 177 21.37 1.92 0.05
CA THR A 177 21.73 2.71 1.24
C THR A 177 20.74 2.39 2.36
N GLU A 178 21.12 1.44 3.22
CA GLU A 178 20.31 1.06 4.39
C GLU A 178 20.60 1.99 5.55
N VAL A 179 19.56 2.59 6.12
CA VAL A 179 19.67 3.34 7.38
C VAL A 179 19.71 2.36 8.55
N THR A 180 20.73 2.46 9.39
CA THR A 180 20.98 1.55 10.52
C THR A 180 20.87 2.21 11.89
N ALA A 181 21.01 3.54 11.96
CA ALA A 181 20.76 4.33 13.17
C ALA A 181 20.40 5.78 12.81
N ILE A 182 19.64 6.43 13.68
CA ILE A 182 19.24 7.83 13.55
C ILE A 182 19.46 8.49 14.91
N GLU A 183 20.27 9.54 14.94
CA GLU A 183 20.60 10.30 16.15
C GLU A 183 20.22 11.75 15.90
N GLU A 184 19.27 12.27 16.68
CA GLU A 184 18.79 13.65 16.60
C GLU A 184 19.46 14.51 17.68
N SER A 185 19.96 15.68 17.29
CA SER A 185 20.40 16.75 18.17
C SER A 185 19.55 18.00 17.96
N ASP A 186 19.80 19.05 18.75
CA ASP A 186 19.06 20.31 18.67
C ASP A 186 19.19 20.99 17.29
N ASP A 187 20.29 20.76 16.56
CA ASP A 187 20.60 21.44 15.29
C ASP A 187 20.40 20.56 14.06
N ILE A 188 20.68 19.26 14.16
CA ILE A 188 20.71 18.34 13.01
C ILE A 188 20.30 16.92 13.41
N VAL A 189 19.99 16.12 12.40
CA VAL A 189 19.82 14.67 12.50
C VAL A 189 20.99 14.00 11.79
N THR A 190 21.72 13.13 12.50
CA THR A 190 22.76 12.27 11.95
C THR A 190 22.17 10.90 11.61
N ILE A 191 22.25 10.50 10.34
CA ILE A 191 21.74 9.22 9.84
C ILE A 191 22.92 8.31 9.52
N ARG A 192 23.08 7.22 10.26
CA ARG A 192 24.08 6.19 9.97
C ARG A 192 23.54 5.26 8.88
N CYS A 193 24.32 5.09 7.83
CA CYS A 193 23.96 4.32 6.66
C CYS A 193 24.98 3.21 6.40
N THR A 194 24.53 2.10 5.82
CA THR A 194 25.39 1.05 5.27
C THR A 194 25.08 0.90 3.77
N SER A 195 26.11 0.91 2.93
CA SER A 195 26.00 0.67 1.48
C SER A 195 27.12 -0.25 1.01
N ASP A 196 26.74 -1.35 0.37
CA ASP A 196 27.67 -2.37 -0.16
C ASP A 196 28.76 -2.77 0.88
N GLY A 197 28.37 -2.89 2.16
CA GLY A 197 29.24 -3.29 3.28
C GLY A 197 30.05 -2.16 3.92
N GLN A 198 29.99 -0.94 3.38
CA GLN A 198 30.65 0.24 3.95
C GLN A 198 29.68 1.07 4.78
N THR A 199 30.14 1.57 5.93
CA THR A 199 29.34 2.44 6.80
C THR A 199 29.76 3.89 6.62
N PHE A 200 28.80 4.79 6.58
CA PHE A 200 29.01 6.25 6.53
C PHE A 200 27.84 6.96 7.21
N SER A 201 27.95 8.27 7.39
CA SER A 201 26.88 9.09 7.95
C SER A 201 26.44 10.19 6.99
N LEU A 202 25.14 10.44 6.96
CA LEU A 202 24.53 11.64 6.41
C LEU A 202 24.14 12.58 7.55
N GLN A 203 24.08 13.88 7.27
CA GLN A 203 23.53 14.87 8.18
C GLN A 203 22.38 15.59 7.49
N SER A 204 21.32 15.88 8.23
CA SER A 204 20.12 16.56 7.72
C SER A 204 19.59 17.57 8.73
N GLN A 205 18.97 18.65 8.28
CA GLN A 205 18.21 19.54 9.16
C GLN A 205 16.87 18.92 9.59
N PHE A 206 16.24 18.15 8.69
CA PHE A 206 14.99 17.44 8.93
C PHE A 206 14.96 16.10 8.21
N ILE A 207 14.32 15.06 8.77
CA ILE A 207 14.14 13.77 8.08
C ILE A 207 12.67 13.38 7.92
N ILE A 208 12.37 12.67 6.84
CA ILE A 208 11.04 12.10 6.60
C ILE A 208 11.17 10.58 6.42
N CYS A 209 10.58 9.82 7.33
CA CYS A 209 10.66 8.36 7.37
C CYS A 209 9.44 7.72 6.69
N CYS A 210 9.62 7.20 5.49
CA CYS A 210 8.62 6.50 4.68
C CYS A 210 8.94 4.99 4.58
N GLY A 211 9.34 4.38 5.70
CA GLY A 211 9.91 3.02 5.74
C GLY A 211 8.93 1.86 5.53
N GLY A 212 7.62 2.11 5.43
CA GLY A 212 6.62 1.08 5.16
C GLY A 212 6.69 -0.09 6.15
N LEU A 213 7.14 -1.25 5.66
CA LEU A 213 7.35 -2.45 6.50
C LEU A 213 8.39 -2.28 7.61
N MET A 214 9.17 -1.20 7.61
CA MET A 214 10.17 -0.88 8.64
C MET A 214 9.80 0.36 9.46
N ALA A 215 8.58 0.88 9.34
CA ALA A 215 8.20 2.17 9.92
C ALA A 215 8.34 2.24 11.45
N ASP A 216 7.90 1.21 12.18
CA ASP A 216 8.11 1.12 13.63
C ASP A 216 9.59 0.99 14.01
N ARG A 217 10.41 0.29 13.22
CA ARG A 217 11.86 0.21 13.47
C ARG A 217 12.54 1.57 13.31
N LEU A 218 12.19 2.34 12.28
CA LEU A 218 12.71 3.69 12.10
C LEU A 218 12.31 4.61 13.24
N ALA A 219 11.05 4.56 13.69
CA ALA A 219 10.60 5.34 14.84
C ALA A 219 11.36 4.94 16.13
N ASN A 220 11.54 3.63 16.36
CA ASN A 220 12.31 3.13 17.50
C ASN A 220 13.79 3.53 17.47
N MET A 221 14.40 3.72 16.29
CA MET A 221 15.79 4.19 16.19
C MET A 221 15.99 5.58 16.82
N GLN A 222 14.95 6.42 16.83
CA GLN A 222 14.96 7.75 17.48
C GLN A 222 14.39 7.73 18.91
N GLY A 223 14.12 6.56 19.48
CA GLY A 223 13.55 6.45 20.81
C GLY A 223 12.11 6.96 20.94
N LEU A 224 11.39 7.15 19.82
CA LEU A 224 9.99 7.51 19.85
C LEU A 224 9.19 6.41 20.55
N ALA A 225 8.36 6.79 21.52
CA ALA A 225 7.49 5.86 22.23
C ALA A 225 6.39 5.33 21.30
N THR A 226 6.69 4.27 20.53
CA THR A 226 5.70 3.63 19.67
C THR A 226 4.86 2.67 20.50
N ASN A 227 3.63 3.07 20.83
CA ASN A 227 2.60 2.17 21.35
C ASN A 227 2.00 1.24 20.28
N PHE A 228 2.67 1.11 19.12
CA PHE A 228 2.28 0.27 18.01
C PHE A 228 3.47 -0.54 17.48
N LYS A 229 3.18 -1.62 16.75
CA LYS A 229 4.15 -2.31 15.90
C LYS A 229 3.58 -2.55 14.51
N ILE A 230 4.46 -2.68 13.53
CA ILE A 230 4.09 -3.13 12.19
C ILE A 230 4.05 -4.65 12.17
N ILE A 231 2.84 -5.20 12.00
CA ILE A 231 2.61 -6.63 11.81
C ILE A 231 2.48 -6.91 10.30
N PRO A 232 3.32 -7.78 9.72
CA PRO A 232 3.25 -8.10 8.31
C PRO A 232 2.13 -9.10 8.04
N TYR A 233 1.18 -8.73 7.19
CA TYR A 233 0.19 -9.66 6.64
C TYR A 233 0.54 -10.00 5.20
N ARG A 234 0.79 -11.27 4.93
CA ARG A 234 1.13 -11.76 3.59
C ARG A 234 -0.15 -12.06 2.82
N GLY A 235 -0.25 -11.49 1.62
CA GLY A 235 -1.29 -11.80 0.65
C GLY A 235 -0.74 -12.70 -0.45
N GLU A 236 -1.33 -13.87 -0.61
CA GLU A 236 -0.99 -14.80 -1.68
C GLU A 236 -1.89 -14.58 -2.88
N TYR A 237 -1.26 -14.65 -4.05
CA TYR A 237 -1.88 -14.44 -5.34
C TYR A 237 -1.56 -15.60 -6.25
N TYR A 238 -2.45 -15.82 -7.22
CA TYR A 238 -2.19 -16.66 -8.38
C TYR A 238 -2.34 -15.82 -9.65
N ARG A 239 -1.58 -16.19 -10.67
CA ARG A 239 -1.82 -15.71 -12.04
C ARG A 239 -2.69 -16.74 -12.73
N LEU A 240 -3.74 -16.29 -13.41
CA LEU A 240 -4.54 -17.19 -14.23
C LEU A 240 -3.76 -17.66 -15.46
N ALA A 241 -4.01 -18.90 -15.88
CA ALA A 241 -3.50 -19.42 -17.14
C ALA A 241 -3.83 -18.48 -18.32
N PRO A 242 -2.93 -18.31 -19.31
CA PRO A 242 -3.08 -17.30 -20.37
C PRO A 242 -4.42 -17.34 -21.14
N LYS A 243 -5.05 -18.52 -21.25
CA LYS A 243 -6.39 -18.69 -21.85
C LYS A 243 -7.49 -17.86 -21.17
N HIS A 244 -7.27 -17.43 -19.92
CA HIS A 244 -8.20 -16.65 -19.11
C HIS A 244 -7.84 -15.16 -19.01
N ASN A 245 -6.91 -14.65 -19.83
CA ASN A 245 -6.56 -13.22 -19.83
C ASN A 245 -7.74 -12.28 -20.15
N HIS A 246 -8.77 -12.81 -20.83
CA HIS A 246 -10.00 -12.08 -21.17
C HIS A 246 -11.22 -12.64 -20.44
N ILE A 247 -11.04 -13.31 -19.29
CA ILE A 247 -12.14 -13.91 -18.55
C ILE A 247 -13.10 -12.86 -17.96
N VAL A 248 -12.62 -11.63 -17.73
CA VAL A 248 -13.39 -10.51 -17.19
C VAL A 248 -13.08 -9.21 -17.93
N ASN A 249 -14.07 -8.33 -18.06
CA ASN A 249 -13.91 -7.00 -18.65
C ASN A 249 -13.54 -5.94 -17.58
N HIS A 250 -14.08 -6.09 -16.38
CA HIS A 250 -13.91 -5.22 -15.22
C HIS A 250 -13.12 -5.94 -14.10
N LEU A 251 -12.73 -5.19 -13.07
CA LEU A 251 -12.23 -5.81 -11.83
C LEU A 251 -13.41 -6.42 -11.05
N ILE A 252 -13.28 -7.68 -10.61
CA ILE A 252 -14.36 -8.38 -9.88
C ILE A 252 -13.96 -8.59 -8.44
N TYR A 253 -14.73 -8.00 -7.54
CA TYR A 253 -14.52 -8.02 -6.09
C TYR A 253 -15.77 -8.59 -5.42
N PRO A 254 -15.65 -9.40 -4.36
CA PRO A 254 -16.81 -9.77 -3.57
C PRO A 254 -17.30 -8.58 -2.75
N ILE A 255 -18.55 -8.64 -2.30
CA ILE A 255 -19.02 -7.74 -1.22
C ILE A 255 -18.22 -8.06 0.06
N PRO A 256 -17.56 -7.06 0.68
CA PRO A 256 -16.72 -7.30 1.85
C PRO A 256 -17.55 -7.70 3.06
N ASP A 257 -16.93 -8.43 3.99
CA ASP A 257 -17.42 -8.50 5.35
C ASP A 257 -17.03 -7.21 6.10
N PRO A 258 -17.98 -6.46 6.70
CA PRO A 258 -17.66 -5.25 7.45
C PRO A 258 -16.63 -5.44 8.56
N ASP A 259 -16.59 -6.63 9.19
CA ASP A 259 -15.66 -6.94 10.27
C ASP A 259 -14.23 -7.15 9.74
N LEU A 260 -14.09 -7.56 8.48
CA LEU A 260 -12.80 -7.86 7.83
C LEU A 260 -12.81 -7.39 6.36
N PRO A 261 -12.87 -6.06 6.11
CA PRO A 261 -13.14 -5.52 4.78
C PRO A 261 -11.98 -5.67 3.79
N PHE A 262 -10.83 -6.15 4.27
CA PHE A 262 -9.64 -6.45 3.48
C PHE A 262 -9.56 -7.92 3.04
N LEU A 263 -10.50 -8.77 3.49
CA LEU A 263 -10.60 -10.16 3.06
C LEU A 263 -11.53 -10.29 1.85
N GLY A 264 -11.03 -10.97 0.83
CA GLY A 264 -11.76 -11.21 -0.40
C GLY A 264 -10.78 -11.56 -1.51
N VAL A 265 -10.92 -12.75 -2.07
CA VAL A 265 -10.18 -13.10 -3.27
C VAL A 265 -10.80 -12.32 -4.42
N HIS A 266 -10.01 -11.54 -5.16
CA HIS A 266 -10.46 -10.75 -6.31
C HIS A 266 -10.07 -11.42 -7.62
N LEU A 267 -10.78 -11.12 -8.71
CA LEU A 267 -10.24 -11.25 -10.06
C LEU A 267 -9.81 -9.86 -10.54
N THR A 268 -8.50 -9.67 -10.64
CA THR A 268 -7.92 -8.37 -11.00
C THR A 268 -7.19 -8.47 -12.32
N LYS A 269 -7.67 -7.70 -13.32
CA LYS A 269 -6.94 -7.45 -14.55
C LYS A 269 -5.68 -6.65 -14.22
N MET A 270 -4.57 -7.02 -14.82
CA MET A 270 -3.31 -6.31 -14.69
C MET A 270 -3.02 -5.53 -15.96
N ILE A 271 -2.29 -4.41 -15.85
CA ILE A 271 -2.05 -3.48 -16.96
C ILE A 271 -1.25 -4.10 -18.13
N ASP A 272 -0.59 -5.23 -17.88
CA ASP A 272 0.13 -6.05 -18.86
C ASP A 272 -0.72 -7.19 -19.45
N GLY A 273 -2.02 -7.21 -19.14
CA GLY A 273 -3.04 -8.02 -19.81
C GLY A 273 -3.28 -9.41 -19.23
N TYR A 274 -2.58 -9.84 -18.18
CA TYR A 274 -2.99 -11.05 -17.44
C TYR A 274 -3.96 -10.74 -16.31
N VAL A 275 -4.60 -11.79 -15.79
CA VAL A 275 -5.51 -11.70 -14.65
C VAL A 275 -4.88 -12.38 -13.44
N THR A 276 -4.97 -11.73 -12.29
CA THR A 276 -4.58 -12.29 -10.99
C THR A 276 -5.81 -12.67 -10.17
N VAL A 277 -5.64 -13.68 -9.35
CA VAL A 277 -6.62 -14.12 -8.35
C VAL A 277 -6.01 -13.86 -6.98
N GLY A 278 -6.67 -13.04 -6.15
CA GLY A 278 -6.23 -12.72 -4.79
C GLY A 278 -6.34 -11.24 -4.40
N PRO A 279 -5.76 -10.84 -3.26
CA PRO A 279 -5.06 -11.71 -2.30
C PRO A 279 -5.99 -12.36 -1.27
N ASN A 280 -5.55 -13.45 -0.63
CA ASN A 280 -6.01 -13.80 0.72
C ASN A 280 -5.27 -12.96 1.78
N ALA A 281 -5.48 -13.17 3.07
CA ALA A 281 -4.63 -12.57 4.10
C ALA A 281 -4.20 -13.58 5.15
N VAL A 282 -2.90 -13.87 5.20
CA VAL A 282 -2.30 -14.77 6.21
C VAL A 282 -1.20 -14.06 6.99
N GLN A 283 -0.88 -14.62 8.16
CA GLN A 283 0.19 -14.09 8.99
C GLN A 283 1.54 -14.16 8.26
N GLY A 284 2.22 -13.02 8.15
CA GLY A 284 3.60 -12.97 7.73
C GLY A 284 4.55 -13.23 8.90
N TRP A 285 5.58 -14.04 8.70
CA TRP A 285 6.64 -14.27 9.71
C TRP A 285 7.99 -13.65 9.30
N LYS A 286 7.96 -12.82 8.26
CA LYS A 286 9.06 -11.99 7.80
C LYS A 286 8.46 -10.74 7.16
N ARG A 287 9.00 -9.56 7.51
CA ARG A 287 8.52 -8.27 6.99
C ARG A 287 8.65 -8.19 5.47
N GLU A 288 9.76 -8.68 4.93
CA GLU A 288 10.06 -8.71 3.50
C GLU A 288 10.18 -10.16 2.98
N GLY A 289 9.27 -11.02 3.42
CA GLY A 289 9.22 -12.42 3.02
C GLY A 289 8.34 -12.65 1.80
N TYR A 290 8.76 -12.25 0.60
CA TYR A 290 7.97 -12.43 -0.64
C TYR A 290 8.12 -13.82 -1.29
N GLY A 291 9.20 -14.55 -0.96
CA GLY A 291 9.47 -15.89 -1.47
C GLY A 291 8.60 -16.98 -0.84
N ARG A 292 8.84 -18.26 -1.17
CA ARG A 292 8.12 -19.39 -0.55
C ARG A 292 8.41 -19.55 0.93
N LEU A 293 9.67 -19.36 1.32
CA LEU A 293 10.07 -19.34 2.73
C LEU A 293 9.82 -17.93 3.30
N ASN A 294 8.87 -17.85 4.23
CA ASN A 294 8.45 -16.62 4.86
C ASN A 294 8.73 -16.69 6.36
N PHE A 295 10.00 -16.66 6.76
CA PHE A 295 10.41 -16.69 8.16
C PHE A 295 11.67 -15.85 8.38
N ASN A 296 11.69 -15.05 9.44
CA ASN A 296 12.86 -14.38 9.96
C ASN A 296 12.78 -14.38 11.49
N LEU A 297 13.87 -14.81 12.15
CA LEU A 297 13.90 -14.96 13.60
C LEU A 297 13.68 -13.62 14.32
N ARG A 298 14.36 -12.55 13.90
CA ARG A 298 14.23 -11.23 14.50
C ARG A 298 12.82 -10.67 14.35
N ASP A 299 12.27 -10.70 13.13
CA ASP A 299 10.91 -10.23 12.85
C ASP A 299 9.88 -11.00 13.69
N THR A 300 10.05 -12.32 13.80
CA THR A 300 9.14 -13.18 14.56
C THR A 300 9.20 -12.88 16.05
N LEU A 301 10.40 -12.80 16.64
CA LEU A 301 10.57 -12.51 18.06
C LEU A 301 10.01 -11.13 18.43
N GLU A 302 10.27 -10.10 17.62
CA GLU A 302 9.73 -8.75 17.80
C GLU A 302 8.19 -8.72 17.76
N MET A 303 7.58 -9.57 16.93
CA MET A 303 6.13 -9.68 16.79
C MET A 303 5.49 -10.43 17.97
N ILE A 304 5.99 -11.61 18.33
CA ILE A 304 5.38 -12.42 19.40
C ILE A 304 5.62 -11.84 20.80
N SER A 305 6.65 -11.00 20.98
CA SER A 305 6.88 -10.28 22.24
C SER A 305 5.98 -9.06 22.43
N PHE A 306 5.19 -8.71 21.41
CA PHE A 306 4.29 -7.57 21.45
C PHE A 306 2.86 -7.98 21.86
N SER A 307 2.33 -7.36 22.91
CA SER A 307 1.01 -7.71 23.45
C SER A 307 -0.14 -7.48 22.46
N GLY A 308 -0.05 -6.44 21.62
CA GLY A 308 -1.06 -6.15 20.60
C GLY A 308 -1.24 -7.28 19.59
N PHE A 309 -0.17 -8.01 19.25
CA PHE A 309 -0.25 -9.16 18.35
C PHE A 309 -1.17 -10.26 18.91
N TRP A 310 -1.02 -10.62 20.18
CA TRP A 310 -1.83 -11.66 20.80
C TRP A 310 -3.30 -11.27 20.94
N LYS A 311 -3.59 -9.98 21.17
CA LYS A 311 -4.96 -9.47 21.24
C LYS A 311 -5.66 -9.58 19.88
N VAL A 312 -4.99 -9.15 18.81
CA VAL A 312 -5.49 -9.32 17.42
C VAL A 312 -5.70 -10.80 17.08
N CYS A 313 -4.74 -11.66 17.42
CA CYS A 313 -4.84 -13.10 17.18
C CYS A 313 -6.03 -13.73 17.93
N ALA A 314 -6.30 -13.29 19.16
CA ALA A 314 -7.44 -13.78 19.93
C ALA A 314 -8.77 -13.31 19.33
N GLU A 315 -8.87 -12.04 18.94
CA GLU A 315 -10.07 -11.45 18.34
C GLU A 315 -10.43 -12.08 16.98
N HIS A 316 -9.43 -12.38 16.14
CA HIS A 316 -9.63 -12.91 14.80
C HIS A 316 -9.25 -14.39 14.63
N PHE A 317 -9.18 -15.15 15.72
CA PHE A 317 -8.66 -16.53 15.72
C PHE A 317 -9.35 -17.45 14.69
N LYS A 318 -10.68 -17.44 14.66
CA LYS A 318 -11.47 -18.28 13.74
C LYS A 318 -11.15 -17.96 12.28
N THR A 319 -11.10 -16.67 11.94
CA THR A 319 -10.81 -16.26 10.57
C THR A 319 -9.36 -16.56 10.18
N GLY A 320 -8.41 -16.36 11.10
CA GLY A 320 -7.01 -16.71 10.90
C GLY A 320 -6.81 -18.19 10.54
N LEU A 321 -7.55 -19.10 11.21
CA LEU A 321 -7.52 -20.54 10.88
C LEU A 321 -8.05 -20.83 9.47
N VAL A 322 -9.17 -20.21 9.09
CA VAL A 322 -9.78 -20.40 7.77
C VAL A 322 -8.85 -19.89 6.66
N GLU A 323 -8.30 -18.68 6.81
CA GLU A 323 -7.39 -18.10 5.83
C GLU A 323 -6.09 -18.90 5.71
N THR A 324 -5.52 -19.36 6.82
CA THR A 324 -4.31 -20.20 6.83
C THR A 324 -4.56 -21.53 6.12
N LYS A 325 -5.72 -22.17 6.35
CA LYS A 325 -6.12 -23.38 5.63
C LYS A 325 -6.24 -23.11 4.13
N ASN A 326 -6.88 -22.00 3.74
CA ASN A 326 -7.09 -21.65 2.34
C ASN A 326 -5.79 -21.27 1.61
N ALA A 327 -4.81 -20.71 2.31
CA ALA A 327 -3.47 -20.45 1.78
C ALA A 327 -2.72 -21.74 1.41
N TRP A 328 -2.75 -22.75 2.30
CA TRP A 328 -2.03 -24.01 2.06
C TRP A 328 -2.76 -24.96 1.11
N TRP A 329 -4.08 -24.82 0.97
CA TRP A 329 -4.90 -25.72 0.18
C TRP A 329 -5.50 -25.03 -1.04
N LYS A 330 -4.85 -25.20 -2.19
CA LYS A 330 -5.27 -24.62 -3.49
C LYS A 330 -6.77 -24.81 -3.83
N PRO A 331 -7.39 -26.00 -3.61
CA PRO A 331 -8.83 -26.15 -3.85
C PRO A 331 -9.70 -25.25 -2.94
N GLY A 332 -9.27 -25.01 -1.70
CA GLY A 332 -9.93 -24.06 -0.78
C GLY A 332 -9.85 -22.64 -1.31
N TYR A 333 -8.68 -22.21 -1.77
CA TYR A 333 -8.50 -20.92 -2.43
C TYR A 333 -9.39 -20.79 -3.69
N LEU A 334 -9.44 -21.82 -4.53
CA LEU A 334 -10.29 -21.85 -5.72
C LEU A 334 -11.78 -21.73 -5.35
N SER A 335 -12.21 -22.35 -4.24
CA SER A 335 -13.61 -22.27 -3.81
C SER A 335 -14.07 -20.83 -3.51
N LEU A 336 -13.15 -19.95 -3.09
CA LEU A 336 -13.46 -18.55 -2.80
C LEU A 336 -13.78 -17.76 -4.09
N VAL A 337 -13.05 -18.00 -5.17
CA VAL A 337 -13.29 -17.34 -6.48
C VAL A 337 -14.44 -18.02 -7.25
N ASN A 338 -14.61 -19.33 -7.09
CA ASN A 338 -15.67 -20.09 -7.77
C ASN A 338 -17.08 -19.69 -7.32
N LYS A 339 -17.22 -18.99 -6.19
CA LYS A 339 -18.49 -18.35 -5.78
C LYS A 339 -19.10 -17.48 -6.88
N TYR A 340 -18.24 -16.77 -7.62
CA TYR A 340 -18.68 -15.87 -8.68
C TYR A 340 -18.05 -16.19 -10.05
N CYS A 341 -17.03 -17.05 -10.15
CA CYS A 341 -16.47 -17.49 -11.44
C CYS A 341 -16.25 -19.02 -11.48
N PRO A 342 -17.31 -19.82 -11.65
CA PRO A 342 -17.28 -21.28 -11.44
C PRO A 342 -16.46 -22.06 -12.47
N GLN A 343 -16.12 -21.46 -13.61
CA GLN A 343 -15.38 -22.12 -14.69
C GLN A 343 -13.88 -22.29 -14.42
N LEU A 344 -13.36 -21.65 -13.37
CA LEU A 344 -11.95 -21.76 -13.00
C LEU A 344 -11.66 -23.12 -12.35
N THR A 345 -10.49 -23.66 -12.68
CA THR A 345 -9.99 -24.93 -12.13
C THR A 345 -8.66 -24.72 -11.40
N THR A 346 -8.24 -25.70 -10.60
CA THR A 346 -6.98 -25.62 -9.85
C THR A 346 -5.75 -25.56 -10.77
N ALA A 347 -5.85 -26.13 -11.98
CA ALA A 347 -4.82 -26.06 -13.01
C ALA A 347 -4.63 -24.65 -13.58
N ASP A 348 -5.65 -23.79 -13.46
CA ASP A 348 -5.59 -22.41 -13.94
C ASP A 348 -4.85 -21.48 -12.97
N LEU A 349 -4.61 -21.91 -11.72
CA LEU A 349 -3.93 -21.13 -10.68
C LEU A 349 -2.40 -21.31 -10.74
N LEU A 350 -1.75 -20.50 -11.58
CA LEU A 350 -0.30 -20.49 -11.76
C LEU A 350 0.40 -19.64 -10.69
N PRO A 351 1.68 -19.93 -10.37
CA PRO A 351 2.43 -19.15 -9.38
C PRO A 351 2.48 -17.66 -9.70
N TYR A 352 2.34 -16.83 -8.67
CA TYR A 352 2.53 -15.38 -8.75
C TYR A 352 3.21 -14.87 -7.48
N PRO A 353 3.96 -13.75 -7.52
CA PRO A 353 4.57 -13.18 -6.32
C PRO A 353 3.54 -12.82 -5.25
N ALA A 354 3.90 -13.01 -3.98
CA ALA A 354 3.09 -12.54 -2.87
C ALA A 354 3.19 -11.01 -2.71
N GLY A 355 2.21 -10.43 -2.03
CA GLY A 355 2.29 -9.09 -1.44
C GLY A 355 2.41 -9.17 0.07
N ILE A 356 2.90 -8.10 0.69
CA ILE A 356 2.94 -7.98 2.15
C ILE A 356 2.40 -6.61 2.53
N ARG A 357 1.37 -6.60 3.37
CA ARG A 357 0.80 -5.41 3.96
C ARG A 357 1.49 -5.12 5.28
N ALA A 358 2.04 -3.91 5.40
CA ALA A 358 2.44 -3.34 6.68
C ALA A 358 1.18 -2.85 7.41
N GLN A 359 0.76 -3.53 8.46
CA GLN A 359 -0.38 -3.13 9.27
C GLN A 359 0.13 -2.65 10.63
N ALA A 360 -0.05 -1.38 10.96
CA ALA A 360 0.19 -0.92 12.32
C ALA A 360 -0.89 -1.50 13.26
N VAL A 361 -0.43 -2.06 14.36
CA VAL A 361 -1.24 -2.65 15.43
C VAL A 361 -0.84 -1.99 16.74
N MET A 362 -1.82 -1.43 17.43
CA MET A 362 -1.63 -0.78 18.72
C MET A 362 -1.43 -1.82 19.84
N GLN A 363 -0.86 -1.41 20.98
CA GLN A 363 -0.60 -2.28 22.13
C GLN A 363 -1.88 -2.88 22.75
N ASP A 364 -3.01 -2.22 22.53
CA ASP A 364 -4.34 -2.70 22.91
C ASP A 364 -4.95 -3.70 21.92
N GLY A 365 -4.29 -3.97 20.79
CA GLY A 365 -4.78 -4.84 19.72
C GLY A 365 -5.51 -4.09 18.61
N THR A 366 -5.74 -2.78 18.73
CA THR A 366 -6.44 -2.02 17.70
C THR A 366 -5.66 -2.04 16.37
N LEU A 367 -6.33 -2.44 15.30
CA LEU A 367 -5.79 -2.32 13.94
C LEU A 367 -5.93 -0.86 13.48
N VAL A 368 -4.81 -0.20 13.19
CA VAL A 368 -4.85 1.19 12.72
C VAL A 368 -5.39 1.22 11.30
N HIS A 369 -6.61 1.73 11.16
CA HIS A 369 -7.30 1.78 9.88
C HIS A 369 -6.97 3.01 9.06
N ASP A 370 -6.65 4.16 9.65
CA ASP A 370 -6.30 5.39 8.91
C ASP A 370 -4.77 5.60 8.86
N PHE A 371 -4.32 6.71 8.25
CA PHE A 371 -2.91 7.08 8.27
C PHE A 371 -2.45 7.43 9.70
N LEU A 372 -1.26 6.97 10.07
CA LEU A 372 -0.63 7.28 11.37
C LEU A 372 0.71 7.94 11.11
N PHE A 373 0.95 9.05 11.81
CA PHE A 373 2.19 9.79 11.77
C PHE A 373 2.74 9.96 13.19
N ALA A 374 4.07 10.03 13.32
CA ALA A 374 4.76 10.38 14.55
C ALA A 374 5.85 11.42 14.24
N GLU A 375 6.11 12.32 15.18
CA GLU A 375 6.92 13.51 14.92
C GLU A 375 7.89 13.75 16.09
N THR A 376 9.06 14.31 15.76
CA THR A 376 10.01 14.97 16.68
C THR A 376 10.22 16.39 16.16
N PRO A 377 10.97 17.27 16.86
CA PRO A 377 11.33 18.57 16.32
C PRO A 377 11.96 18.50 14.92
N ARG A 378 12.75 17.46 14.61
CA ARG A 378 13.45 17.34 13.31
C ARG A 378 13.10 16.10 12.49
N SER A 379 11.99 15.43 12.78
CA SER A 379 11.57 14.25 12.00
C SER A 379 10.06 14.08 11.89
N LEU A 380 9.63 13.53 10.76
CA LEU A 380 8.26 13.08 10.51
C LEU A 380 8.28 11.62 10.03
N HIS A 381 7.55 10.75 10.72
CA HIS A 381 7.46 9.32 10.44
C HIS A 381 6.08 8.95 9.91
N VAL A 382 6.04 8.32 8.75
CA VAL A 382 4.84 7.68 8.21
C VAL A 382 4.74 6.27 8.81
N CYS A 383 4.04 6.17 9.94
CA CYS A 383 3.93 4.95 10.74
C CYS A 383 2.93 3.94 10.17
N ASN A 384 1.88 4.40 9.50
CA ASN A 384 0.89 3.52 8.87
C ASN A 384 0.37 4.16 7.58
N ALA A 385 0.57 3.48 6.44
CA ALA A 385 0.01 3.88 5.14
C ALA A 385 -0.47 2.64 4.36
N PRO A 386 -1.54 1.97 4.81
CA PRO A 386 -2.10 0.81 4.13
C PRO A 386 -2.89 1.22 2.87
N SER A 387 -3.41 0.23 2.13
CA SER A 387 -4.31 0.50 0.99
C SER A 387 -5.41 1.52 1.36
N PRO A 388 -5.64 2.57 0.55
CA PRO A 388 -5.22 2.74 -0.85
C PRO A 388 -3.97 3.63 -1.06
N ALA A 389 -2.98 3.60 -0.17
CA ALA A 389 -1.82 4.49 -0.21
C ALA A 389 -1.14 4.68 -1.58
N ALA A 390 -1.11 3.66 -2.45
CA ALA A 390 -0.57 3.82 -3.81
C ALA A 390 -1.42 4.74 -4.70
N THR A 391 -2.75 4.60 -4.68
CA THR A 391 -3.67 5.55 -5.35
C THR A 391 -3.58 6.94 -4.73
N SER A 392 -3.43 6.98 -3.41
CA SER A 392 -3.37 8.21 -2.63
C SER A 392 -1.98 8.83 -2.53
N ALA A 393 -0.99 8.37 -3.28
CA ALA A 393 0.40 8.73 -3.02
C ALA A 393 0.68 10.23 -3.20
N ILE A 394 0.08 10.86 -4.22
CA ILE A 394 0.23 12.30 -4.48
C ILE A 394 -0.36 13.14 -3.32
N PRO A 395 -1.65 13.01 -2.95
CA PRO A 395 -2.19 13.79 -1.83
C PRO A 395 -1.56 13.45 -0.47
N ILE A 396 -1.12 12.20 -0.25
CA ILE A 396 -0.33 11.88 0.96
C ILE A 396 1.01 12.62 0.95
N GLY A 397 1.70 12.66 -0.20
CA GLY A 397 2.96 13.38 -0.35
C GLY A 397 2.80 14.88 -0.06
N GLU A 398 1.74 15.50 -0.58
CA GLU A 398 1.41 16.90 -0.31
C GLU A 398 1.07 17.14 1.16
N TYR A 399 0.29 16.25 1.78
CA TYR A 399 -0.02 16.31 3.21
C TYR A 399 1.26 16.25 4.07
N ILE A 400 2.21 15.40 3.70
CA ILE A 400 3.52 15.31 4.37
C ILE A 400 4.32 16.61 4.16
N CYS A 401 4.33 17.18 2.95
CA CYS A 401 5.01 18.45 2.69
C CYS A 401 4.46 19.58 3.57
N ASN A 402 3.14 19.69 3.69
CA ASN A 402 2.50 20.68 4.56
C ASN A 402 2.92 20.51 6.03
N LYS A 403 2.95 19.27 6.54
CA LYS A 403 3.44 19.00 7.91
C LYS A 403 4.91 19.40 8.11
N VAL A 404 5.76 19.18 7.11
CA VAL A 404 7.17 19.59 7.15
C VAL A 404 7.29 21.12 7.17
N ILE A 405 6.48 21.82 6.36
CA ILE A 405 6.44 23.28 6.33
C ILE A 405 6.02 23.84 7.69
N ASP A 406 4.97 23.29 8.29
CA ASP A 406 4.47 23.69 9.61
C ASP A 406 5.54 23.48 10.69
N ALA A 407 6.16 22.29 10.73
CA ALA A 407 7.22 21.99 11.70
C ALA A 407 8.43 22.92 11.57
N GLN A 408 8.79 23.36 10.36
CA GLN A 408 9.88 24.32 10.16
C GLN A 408 9.54 25.73 10.63
N GLN A 409 8.28 26.14 10.58
CA GLN A 409 7.86 27.42 11.15
C GLN A 409 8.03 27.39 12.68
N ASP A 410 7.71 26.28 13.32
CA ASP A 410 7.85 26.11 14.77
C ASP A 410 9.32 26.08 15.23
N ILE A 411 10.26 25.58 14.42
CA ILE A 411 11.70 25.57 14.74
C ILE A 411 12.32 26.98 14.62
N ASN A 412 11.80 27.81 13.71
CA ASN A 412 12.34 29.14 13.42
C ASN A 412 11.74 30.25 14.30
N ASN A 413 10.67 29.95 15.05
CA ASN A 413 10.04 30.83 16.03
C ASN A 413 10.52 30.50 17.44
#